data_AF-F8PCG6-F1
#
_entry.id   AF-F8PCG6-F1
#
_cell.length_a   1.000
_cell.length_b   1.000
_cell.length_c   1.000
_cell.angle_alpha   90.00
_cell.angle_beta   90.00
_cell.angle_gamma   90.00
#
_symmetry.space_group_name_H-M   'P 1'
#
loop_
_entity.id
_entity.type
_entity.pdbx_description
1 polymer ?
#
loop_
_entity_poly.entity_id
_entity_poly.type
_entity_poly.pdbx_seq_one_letter_code
_entity_poly.pdbx_strand_id
1 'polypeptide(L)'
;MQDPVYLVASQRLLEWQSGFGSTAITMVEHFFESDPAYTTYHTCQEFASEILTDFAYLYEEIGDDPSEFCGLFGHRLSCKHLRPTLPHNATDTKKYPQVGALAMSAAAVERAFTMWAERKVSWDLPVVQSQVGSVARKVKPVRELNRATGKTTGSHAAFSDTNWGEATRYYATDKL
;
A
#
# COMPACT_ATOMS: atom_id res chain seq x y z
N MET A 1 -32.37 -0.91 7.76
CA MET A 1 -31.55 -1.58 8.79
C MET A 1 -30.59 -2.49 8.04
N GLN A 2 -29.29 -2.24 8.08
CA GLN A 2 -28.31 -3.12 7.41
C GLN A 2 -28.13 -4.39 8.25
N ASP A 3 -28.05 -5.53 7.56
CA ASP A 3 -27.91 -6.85 8.17
C ASP A 3 -26.61 -6.94 9.01
N PRO A 4 -26.64 -7.54 10.22
CA PRO A 4 -25.45 -7.68 11.05
C PRO A 4 -24.27 -8.39 10.37
N VAL A 5 -24.53 -9.36 9.49
CA VAL A 5 -23.49 -10.05 8.70
C VAL A 5 -22.85 -9.09 7.71
N TYR A 6 -23.64 -8.22 7.08
CA TYR A 6 -23.13 -7.19 6.19
C TYR A 6 -22.21 -6.19 6.91
N LEU A 7 -22.57 -5.79 8.13
CA LEU A 7 -21.74 -4.89 8.94
C LEU A 7 -20.40 -5.52 9.31
N VAL A 8 -20.40 -6.78 9.76
CA VAL A 8 -19.17 -7.51 10.11
C VAL A 8 -18.29 -7.75 8.88
N ALA A 9 -18.89 -8.12 7.74
CA ALA A 9 -18.16 -8.32 6.49
C ALA A 9 -17.51 -7.00 6.00
N SER A 10 -18.25 -5.89 6.08
CA SER A 10 -17.74 -4.57 5.72
C SER A 10 -16.59 -4.13 6.63
N GLN A 11 -16.71 -4.36 7.94
CA GLN A 11 -15.64 -4.08 8.90
C GLN A 11 -14.38 -4.87 8.57
N ARG A 12 -14.50 -6.19 8.34
CA ARG A 12 -13.36 -7.04 7.98
C ARG A 12 -12.69 -6.60 6.68
N LEU A 13 -13.48 -6.18 5.70
CA LEU A 13 -12.96 -5.66 4.43
C LEU A 13 -12.15 -4.39 4.66
N LEU A 14 -12.64 -3.45 5.47
CA LEU A 14 -11.92 -2.21 5.81
C LEU A 14 -10.63 -2.48 6.58
N GLU A 15 -10.65 -3.41 7.54
CA GLU A 15 -9.46 -3.83 8.28
C GLU A 15 -8.42 -4.44 7.33
N TRP A 16 -8.87 -5.28 6.40
CA TRP A 16 -8.02 -5.93 5.41
C TRP A 16 -7.38 -4.92 4.44
N GLN A 17 -8.17 -3.98 3.90
CA GLN A 17 -7.68 -2.88 3.06
C GLN A 17 -6.65 -2.03 3.82
N SER A 18 -6.98 -1.59 5.04
CA SER A 18 -6.07 -0.81 5.88
C SER A 18 -4.72 -1.52 6.08
N GLY A 19 -4.75 -2.85 6.25
CA GLY A 19 -3.56 -3.71 6.32
C GLY A 19 -2.61 -3.52 5.13
N PHE A 20 -3.13 -3.62 3.89
CA PHE A 20 -2.35 -3.41 2.66
C PHE A 20 -1.72 -2.03 2.61
N GLY A 21 -2.53 -0.97 2.79
CA GLY A 21 -2.04 0.41 2.72
C GLY A 21 -0.97 0.71 3.77
N SER A 22 -1.09 0.11 4.95
CA SER A 22 -0.14 0.28 6.03
C SER A 22 1.19 -0.46 5.79
N THR A 23 1.12 -1.66 5.21
CA THR A 23 2.31 -2.45 4.88
C THR A 23 3.05 -1.90 3.68
N ALA A 24 2.33 -1.40 2.67
CA ALA A 24 2.94 -0.75 1.50
C ALA A 24 3.82 0.43 1.91
N ILE A 25 3.33 1.29 2.83
CA ILE A 25 4.12 2.39 3.38
C ILE A 25 5.40 1.89 4.05
N THR A 26 5.32 0.86 4.89
CA THR A 26 6.49 0.28 5.57
C THR A 26 7.48 -0.35 4.59
N MET A 27 7.01 -0.93 3.48
CA MET A 27 7.90 -1.48 2.47
C MET A 27 8.64 -0.40 1.69
N VAL A 28 7.97 0.69 1.32
CA VAL A 28 8.61 1.84 0.67
C VAL A 28 9.60 2.51 1.63
N GLU A 29 9.25 2.64 2.91
CA GLU A 29 10.15 3.14 3.96
C GLU A 29 11.41 2.27 4.07
N HIS A 30 11.26 0.94 4.17
CA HIS A 30 12.40 0.02 4.23
C HIS A 30 13.24 0.04 2.94
N PHE A 31 12.62 0.24 1.78
CA PHE A 31 13.34 0.40 0.52
C PHE A 31 14.26 1.63 0.56
N PHE A 32 13.73 2.79 0.97
CA PHE A 32 14.55 4.00 1.12
C PHE A 32 15.63 3.84 2.18
N GLU A 33 15.36 3.16 3.30
CA GLU A 33 16.37 2.90 4.33
C GLU A 33 17.49 1.95 3.89
N SER A 34 17.23 1.11 2.89
CA SER A 34 18.20 0.11 2.43
C SER A 34 19.29 0.68 1.53
N ASP A 35 19.10 1.87 0.97
CA ASP A 35 20.03 2.49 0.01
C ASP A 35 20.47 3.89 0.50
N PRO A 36 21.78 4.12 0.67
CA PRO A 36 22.32 5.41 1.12
C PRO A 36 22.05 6.58 0.16
N ALA A 37 21.61 6.33 -1.08
CA ALA A 37 21.15 7.37 -2.00
C ALA A 37 19.90 8.11 -1.48
N TYR A 38 19.06 7.46 -0.66
CA TYR A 38 17.79 8.01 -0.18
C TYR A 38 17.88 8.56 1.26
N THR A 39 18.89 9.37 1.52
CA THR A 39 19.12 9.97 2.85
C THR A 39 18.32 11.25 3.09
N THR A 40 17.79 11.87 2.03
CA THR A 40 17.04 13.13 2.12
C THR A 40 15.60 12.95 1.65
N TYR A 41 14.70 13.79 2.16
CA TYR A 41 13.30 13.76 1.74
C TYR A 41 13.18 14.05 0.23
N HIS A 42 14.04 14.94 -0.28
CA HIS A 42 14.07 15.32 -1.69
C HIS A 42 14.37 14.14 -2.59
N THR A 43 15.42 13.37 -2.27
CA THR A 43 15.82 12.18 -3.04
C THR A 43 14.74 11.10 -3.03
N CYS A 44 14.05 10.90 -1.89
CA CYS A 44 12.92 9.97 -1.81
C CYS A 44 11.72 10.45 -2.65
N GLN A 45 11.47 11.77 -2.65
CA GLN A 45 10.37 12.38 -3.40
C GLN A 45 10.61 12.30 -4.91
N GLU A 46 11.83 12.62 -5.38
CA GLU A 46 12.20 12.53 -6.80
C GLU A 46 12.04 11.10 -7.30
N PHE A 47 12.63 10.14 -6.58
CA PHE A 47 12.46 8.72 -6.91
C PHE A 47 10.99 8.29 -6.93
N ALA A 48 10.21 8.69 -5.93
CA ALA A 48 8.79 8.37 -5.88
C ALA A 48 8.01 8.96 -7.06
N SER A 49 8.42 10.12 -7.57
CA SER A 49 7.79 10.75 -8.75
C SER A 49 8.18 10.02 -10.03
N GLU A 50 9.46 9.63 -10.15
CA GLU A 50 9.96 8.86 -11.29
C GLU A 50 9.32 7.48 -11.36
N ILE A 51 9.25 6.74 -10.25
CA ILE A 51 8.75 5.37 -10.25
C ILE A 51 7.24 5.26 -10.50
N LEU A 52 6.48 6.33 -10.25
CA LEU A 52 5.07 6.42 -10.63
C LEU A 52 4.87 6.61 -12.13
N THR A 53 5.89 7.10 -12.84
CA THR A 53 5.83 7.26 -14.30
C THR A 53 5.76 5.88 -14.95
N ASP A 54 4.84 5.72 -15.89
CA ASP A 54 4.61 4.47 -16.64
C ASP A 54 4.38 3.22 -15.77
N PHE A 55 3.95 3.40 -14.51
CA PHE A 55 3.75 2.33 -13.54
C PHE A 55 5.01 1.49 -13.27
N ALA A 56 6.20 2.10 -13.34
CA ALA A 56 7.48 1.41 -13.18
C ALA A 56 7.59 0.60 -11.87
N TYR A 57 6.89 1.02 -10.80
CA TYR A 57 6.84 0.28 -9.53
C TYR A 57 6.18 -1.11 -9.61
N LEU A 58 5.46 -1.42 -10.69
CA LEU A 58 4.83 -2.72 -10.92
C LEU A 58 5.77 -3.77 -11.50
N TYR A 59 6.96 -3.38 -11.98
CA TYR A 59 7.82 -4.27 -12.75
C TYR A 59 9.21 -4.35 -12.10
N GLU A 60 9.63 -5.55 -11.68
CA GLU A 60 11.04 -5.85 -11.35
C GLU A 60 11.74 -6.46 -12.58
N GLU A 61 11.04 -7.37 -13.27
CA GLU A 61 11.34 -7.90 -14.60
C GLU A 61 10.00 -8.25 -15.27
N ILE A 62 9.84 -7.97 -16.56
CA ILE A 62 8.66 -8.38 -17.34
C ILE A 62 9.00 -9.75 -17.96
N GLY A 63 8.51 -10.83 -17.38
CA GLY A 63 8.51 -12.15 -18.01
C GLY A 63 7.47 -12.25 -19.14
N ASP A 64 7.56 -13.28 -19.97
CA ASP A 64 6.62 -13.53 -21.08
C ASP A 64 5.28 -14.12 -20.62
N ASP A 65 5.21 -14.70 -19.40
CA ASP A 65 4.00 -15.30 -18.83
C ASP A 65 3.40 -14.38 -17.73
N PRO A 66 2.07 -14.13 -17.73
CA PRO A 66 1.41 -13.37 -16.67
C PRO A 66 1.59 -13.94 -15.26
N SER A 67 1.88 -15.23 -15.13
CA SER A 67 2.23 -15.88 -13.86
C SER A 67 3.64 -15.56 -13.36
N GLU A 68 4.48 -14.98 -14.21
CA GLU A 68 5.83 -14.48 -13.90
C GLU A 68 5.84 -12.99 -13.58
N PHE A 69 4.71 -12.29 -13.66
CA PHE A 69 4.59 -10.88 -13.23
C PHE A 69 4.85 -10.74 -11.73
N CYS A 70 6.13 -10.55 -11.38
CA CYS A 70 6.58 -10.25 -10.04
C CYS A 70 7.01 -8.77 -10.00
N GLY A 71 6.05 -7.89 -9.72
CA GLY A 71 6.39 -6.53 -9.33
C GLY A 71 7.14 -6.51 -7.99
N LEU A 72 8.18 -5.67 -7.92
CA LEU A 72 9.12 -5.53 -6.80
C LEU A 72 8.42 -5.44 -5.43
N PHE A 73 7.24 -4.81 -5.41
CA PHE A 73 6.44 -4.60 -4.19
C PHE A 73 5.10 -5.37 -4.17
N GLY A 74 4.45 -5.60 -5.31
CA GLY A 74 3.12 -6.21 -5.41
C GLY A 74 3.09 -7.69 -4.98
N HIS A 75 4.04 -8.49 -5.46
CA HIS A 75 4.13 -9.91 -5.11
C HIS A 75 4.47 -10.10 -3.62
N ARG A 76 5.41 -9.30 -3.08
CA ARG A 76 5.81 -9.36 -1.66
C ARG A 76 4.67 -8.98 -0.70
N LEU A 77 3.80 -8.04 -1.07
CA LEU A 77 2.62 -7.67 -0.28
C LEU A 77 1.53 -8.73 -0.30
N SER A 78 1.24 -9.31 -1.48
CA SER A 78 0.24 -10.35 -1.64
C SER A 78 0.59 -11.59 -0.80
N CYS A 79 1.83 -12.07 -0.85
CA CYS A 79 2.29 -13.24 -0.11
C CYS A 79 2.22 -13.08 1.42
N LYS A 80 2.42 -11.87 1.96
CA LYS A 80 2.34 -11.61 3.41
C LYS A 80 0.90 -11.60 3.93
N HIS A 81 -0.06 -11.06 3.16
CA HIS A 81 -1.44 -10.90 3.61
C HIS A 81 -2.39 -12.04 3.19
N LEU A 82 -2.02 -12.85 2.21
CA LEU A 82 -2.82 -13.99 1.73
C LEU A 82 -2.58 -15.29 2.49
N ARG A 83 -1.41 -15.46 3.12
CA ARG A 83 -1.07 -16.68 3.88
C ARG A 83 -1.98 -16.96 5.09
N PRO A 84 -2.46 -15.95 5.86
CA PRO A 84 -3.30 -16.23 7.04
C PRO A 84 -4.80 -16.38 6.74
N THR A 85 -5.25 -15.96 5.55
CA THR A 85 -6.69 -15.71 5.28
C THR A 85 -7.33 -16.68 4.31
N LEU A 86 -6.54 -17.50 3.63
CA LEU A 86 -7.05 -18.52 2.71
C LEU A 86 -7.25 -19.86 3.45
N PRO A 87 -8.40 -20.53 3.30
CA PRO A 87 -8.52 -21.92 3.70
C PRO A 87 -7.42 -22.73 2.99
N HIS A 88 -6.83 -23.70 3.68
CA HIS A 88 -5.65 -24.48 3.28
C HIS A 88 -5.72 -25.11 1.86
N ASN A 89 -6.91 -25.10 1.25
CA ASN A 89 -7.24 -25.69 -0.05
C ASN A 89 -7.30 -24.67 -1.21
N ALA A 90 -7.06 -23.38 -0.96
CA ALA A 90 -7.08 -22.31 -1.98
C ALA A 90 -5.67 -21.93 -2.50
N THR A 91 -4.75 -22.89 -2.49
CA THR A 91 -3.38 -22.76 -2.99
C THR A 91 -3.24 -23.02 -4.50
N ASP A 92 -4.32 -23.47 -5.16
CA ASP A 92 -4.36 -23.60 -6.62
C ASP A 92 -4.55 -22.22 -7.27
N THR A 93 -3.44 -21.51 -7.42
CA THR A 93 -3.36 -20.19 -8.07
C THR A 93 -3.77 -20.23 -9.54
N LYS A 94 -3.78 -21.41 -10.19
CA LYS A 94 -4.29 -21.59 -11.56
C LYS A 94 -5.81 -21.61 -11.60
N LYS A 95 -6.45 -22.17 -10.57
CA LYS A 95 -7.92 -22.26 -10.48
C LYS A 95 -8.56 -20.99 -9.90
N TYR A 96 -7.86 -20.29 -9.01
CA TYR A 96 -8.33 -19.05 -8.39
C TYR A 96 -7.21 -18.01 -8.43
N PRO A 97 -7.02 -17.32 -9.57
CA PRO A 97 -6.00 -16.29 -9.69
C PRO A 97 -6.30 -15.18 -8.68
N GLN A 98 -5.28 -14.79 -7.92
CA GLN A 98 -5.40 -13.84 -6.80
C GLN A 98 -5.43 -12.39 -7.28
N VAL A 99 -6.10 -12.12 -8.41
CA VAL A 99 -6.13 -10.84 -9.12
C VAL A 99 -6.50 -9.70 -8.19
N GLY A 100 -7.53 -9.88 -7.35
CA GLY A 100 -7.97 -8.84 -6.41
C GLY A 100 -6.91 -8.45 -5.37
N ALA A 101 -6.11 -9.42 -4.89
CA ALA A 101 -5.08 -9.14 -3.90
C ALA A 101 -3.81 -8.55 -4.52
N LEU A 102 -3.47 -8.95 -5.74
CA LEU A 102 -2.43 -8.31 -6.54
C LEU A 102 -2.82 -6.87 -6.87
N ALA A 103 -4.06 -6.64 -7.31
CA ALA A 103 -4.60 -5.32 -7.59
C ALA A 103 -4.62 -4.40 -6.37
N MET A 104 -5.03 -4.91 -5.21
CA MET A 104 -4.95 -4.16 -3.95
C MET A 104 -3.51 -3.87 -3.55
N SER A 105 -2.58 -4.79 -3.78
CA SER A 105 -1.16 -4.58 -3.50
C SER A 105 -0.57 -3.50 -4.41
N ALA A 106 -0.87 -3.55 -5.71
CA ALA A 106 -0.49 -2.55 -6.71
C ALA A 106 -1.00 -1.15 -6.32
N ALA A 107 -2.30 -1.01 -6.05
CA ALA A 107 -2.90 0.25 -5.63
C ALA A 107 -2.35 0.76 -4.29
N ALA A 108 -2.03 -0.14 -3.35
CA ALA A 108 -1.46 0.25 -2.06
C ALA A 108 -0.03 0.79 -2.20
N VAL A 109 0.77 0.21 -3.10
CA VAL A 109 2.14 0.66 -3.42
C VAL A 109 2.11 1.98 -4.18
N GLU A 110 1.24 2.08 -5.19
CA GLU A 110 1.00 3.33 -5.91
C GLU A 110 0.70 4.45 -4.91
N ARG A 111 -0.29 4.23 -4.04
CA ARG A 111 -0.62 5.18 -2.97
C ARG A 111 0.59 5.55 -2.12
N ALA A 112 1.41 4.57 -1.72
CA ALA A 112 2.57 4.84 -0.89
C ALA A 112 3.57 5.77 -1.61
N PHE A 113 3.85 5.54 -2.90
CA PHE A 113 4.70 6.43 -3.69
C PHE A 113 4.04 7.77 -3.98
N THR A 114 2.74 7.83 -4.30
CA THR A 114 1.99 9.08 -4.49
C THR A 114 2.09 9.96 -3.26
N MET A 115 1.98 9.37 -2.07
CA MET A 115 2.12 10.10 -0.82
C MET A 115 3.51 10.73 -0.63
N TRP A 116 4.57 10.06 -1.09
CA TRP A 116 5.93 10.63 -1.10
C TRP A 116 6.08 11.72 -2.15
N ALA A 117 5.66 11.46 -3.39
CA ALA A 117 5.76 12.39 -4.51
C ALA A 117 5.03 13.72 -4.24
N GLU A 118 3.82 13.64 -3.66
CA GLU A 118 2.97 14.81 -3.37
C GLU A 118 3.27 15.49 -2.03
N ARG A 119 4.32 15.07 -1.32
CA ARG A 119 4.68 15.54 0.02
C ARG A 119 3.58 15.37 1.08
N LYS A 120 2.75 14.33 0.95
CA LYS A 120 1.70 13.96 1.92
C LYS A 120 2.21 13.05 3.03
N VAL A 121 3.53 12.92 3.15
CA VAL A 121 4.23 12.18 4.22
C VAL A 121 4.98 13.16 5.12
N SER A 122 4.73 13.06 6.42
CA SER A 122 5.65 13.52 7.46
C SER A 122 6.70 12.44 7.68
N TRP A 123 7.96 12.78 7.44
CA TRP A 123 9.10 11.90 7.65
C TRP A 123 9.97 12.46 8.78
N ASP A 124 9.88 11.82 9.95
CA ASP A 124 10.72 12.17 11.08
C ASP A 124 12.04 11.38 10.95
N LEU A 125 13.15 12.06 10.65
CA LEU A 125 14.48 11.45 10.69
C LEU A 125 14.73 10.92 12.10
N PRO A 126 15.35 9.74 12.27
CA PRO A 126 15.62 9.18 13.59
C PRO A 126 16.65 10.05 14.31
N VAL A 127 16.18 11.02 15.09
CA VAL A 127 16.95 11.52 16.23
C VAL A 127 17.03 10.35 17.20
N VAL A 128 18.26 9.97 17.57
CA VAL A 128 18.60 8.92 18.52
C VAL A 128 17.66 8.97 19.73
N GLN A 129 16.61 8.16 19.71
CA GLN A 129 15.79 7.88 20.88
C GLN A 129 15.67 6.37 20.98
N SER A 130 16.67 5.81 21.65
CA SER A 130 16.51 4.72 22.60
C SER A 130 15.19 4.91 23.33
N GLN A 131 14.21 4.01 23.18
CA GLN A 131 13.39 3.45 24.26
C GLN A 131 12.64 2.21 23.75
N VAL A 132 12.70 1.17 24.57
CA VAL A 132 12.02 -0.12 24.43
C VAL A 132 10.51 0.12 24.41
N GLY A 133 9.85 -0.23 23.31
CA GLY A 133 8.39 -0.26 23.21
C GLY A 133 7.85 0.39 21.93
N SER A 134 7.54 -0.46 20.94
CA SER A 134 6.90 -0.12 19.66
C SER A 134 7.63 0.94 18.83
N VAL A 135 8.31 0.50 17.77
CA VAL A 135 8.89 1.40 16.76
C VAL A 135 7.74 2.22 16.16
N ALA A 136 7.60 3.48 16.59
CA ALA A 136 6.66 4.40 15.98
C ALA A 136 7.03 4.53 14.50
N ARG A 137 6.05 4.31 13.61
CA ARG A 137 6.24 4.41 12.15
C ARG A 137 6.85 5.78 11.83
N LYS A 138 8.03 5.82 11.16
CA LYS A 138 8.76 7.07 10.89
C LYS A 138 8.09 7.87 9.79
N VAL A 139 7.28 7.19 8.97
CA VAL A 139 6.42 7.76 7.93
C VAL A 139 4.97 7.83 8.42
N LYS A 140 4.45 9.05 8.55
CA LYS A 140 3.03 9.29 8.86
C LYS A 140 2.36 10.12 7.77
N PRO A 141 1.12 9.80 7.38
CA PRO A 141 0.34 10.70 6.55
C PRO A 141 0.20 12.07 7.21
N VAL A 142 0.41 13.13 6.43
CA VAL A 142 0.10 14.50 6.87
C VAL A 142 -1.40 14.57 7.17
N ARG A 143 -1.77 15.20 8.29
CA ARG A 143 -3.18 15.39 8.65
C ARG A 143 -3.67 16.69 8.04
N GLU A 144 -4.81 16.62 7.35
CA GLU A 144 -5.43 17.78 6.72
C GLU A 144 -6.69 18.18 7.47
N LEU A 145 -7.00 19.48 7.45
CA LEU A 145 -8.23 19.99 8.03
C LEU A 145 -9.42 19.59 7.17
N ASN A 146 -10.27 18.70 7.69
CA ASN A 146 -11.53 18.38 7.04
C ASN A 146 -12.50 19.55 7.26
N ARG A 147 -12.75 20.33 6.19
CA ARG A 147 -13.63 21.52 6.24
C ARG A 147 -15.06 21.21 6.66
N ALA A 148 -15.57 20.01 6.41
CA ALA A 148 -16.94 19.63 6.77
C ALA A 148 -17.10 19.31 8.26
N THR A 149 -16.04 18.83 8.92
CA THR A 149 -16.10 18.42 10.34
C THR A 149 -15.33 19.35 11.28
N GLY A 150 -14.50 20.25 10.74
CA GLY A 150 -13.60 21.12 11.50
C GLY A 150 -12.45 20.39 12.20
N LYS A 151 -12.28 19.09 11.95
CA LYS A 151 -11.24 18.25 12.57
C LYS A 151 -10.09 18.00 11.60
N THR A 152 -8.87 17.98 12.12
CA THR A 152 -7.70 17.52 11.37
C THR A 152 -7.69 15.99 11.31
N THR A 153 -7.87 15.44 10.12
CA THR A 153 -7.97 13.98 9.91
C THR A 153 -6.94 13.50 8.88
N GLY A 154 -6.47 12.26 9.06
CA GLY A 154 -5.68 11.54 8.05
C GLY A 154 -6.55 10.70 7.10
N SER A 155 -7.88 10.91 7.12
CA SER A 155 -8.84 10.06 6.40
C SER A 155 -8.72 10.19 4.88
N HIS A 156 -8.33 11.37 4.39
CA HIS A 156 -8.04 11.59 2.96
C HIS A 156 -6.89 10.72 2.46
N ALA A 157 -5.92 10.44 3.35
CA ALA A 157 -4.81 9.58 3.04
C ALA A 157 -5.12 8.11 3.29
N ALA A 158 -6.28 7.70 3.83
CA ALA A 158 -6.54 6.29 4.12
C ALA A 158 -6.61 5.44 2.83
N PHE A 159 -6.07 4.22 2.86
CA PHE A 159 -6.30 3.24 1.80
C PHE A 159 -7.65 2.57 2.05
N SER A 160 -8.67 3.07 1.38
CA SER A 160 -10.06 2.65 1.47
C SER A 160 -10.69 2.62 0.08
N ASP A 161 -11.78 1.88 -0.09
CA ASP A 161 -12.51 1.84 -1.37
C ASP A 161 -12.96 3.24 -1.84
N THR A 162 -13.33 4.13 -0.93
CA THR A 162 -13.71 5.52 -1.28
C THR A 162 -12.58 6.30 -1.92
N ASN A 163 -11.33 6.11 -1.47
CA ASN A 163 -10.19 6.89 -1.94
C ASN A 163 -9.41 6.18 -3.06
N TRP A 164 -9.34 4.85 -3.03
CA TRP A 164 -8.45 4.03 -3.87
C TRP A 164 -9.16 2.82 -4.49
N GLY A 165 -10.48 2.71 -4.35
CA GLY A 165 -11.26 1.63 -4.94
C GLY A 165 -11.26 1.66 -6.47
N GLU A 166 -11.25 2.84 -7.07
CA GLU A 166 -11.15 2.99 -8.53
C GLU A 166 -9.82 2.46 -9.05
N ALA A 167 -8.69 2.90 -8.48
CA ALA A 167 -7.36 2.38 -8.81
C ALA A 167 -7.26 0.86 -8.59
N THR A 168 -7.81 0.36 -7.47
CA THR A 168 -7.85 -1.08 -7.20
C THR A 168 -8.62 -1.85 -8.27
N ARG A 169 -9.77 -1.32 -8.72
CA ARG A 169 -10.54 -1.94 -9.82
C ARG A 169 -9.79 -1.89 -11.14
N TYR A 170 -9.18 -0.76 -11.46
CA TYR A 170 -8.36 -0.59 -12.67
C TYR A 170 -7.25 -1.64 -12.76
N TYR A 171 -6.52 -1.91 -11.66
CA TYR A 171 -5.54 -3.00 -11.65
C TYR A 171 -6.13 -4.37 -11.84
N ALA A 172 -7.34 -4.62 -11.31
CA ALA A 172 -7.98 -5.91 -11.40
C ALA A 172 -8.57 -6.21 -12.80
N THR A 173 -8.85 -5.18 -13.60
CA THR A 173 -9.54 -5.33 -14.89
C THR A 173 -8.67 -5.04 -16.11
N ASP A 174 -7.75 -4.08 -16.02
CA ASP A 174 -7.12 -3.49 -17.21
C ASP A 174 -5.59 -3.52 -17.20
N LYS A 175 -4.94 -3.89 -16.08
CA LYS A 175 -3.47 -3.78 -15.93
C LYS A 175 -2.73 -5.03 -15.48
N LEU A 176 -3.37 -5.94 -14.74
CA LEU A 176 -2.80 -7.24 -14.32
C LEU A 176 -3.40 -8.36 -15.17
#